data_AF-A0A2E5EJL7-F1
#
_entry.id   AF-A0A2E5EJL7-F1
#
_cell.length_a   1.000
_cell.length_b   1.000
_cell.length_c   1.000
_cell.angle_alpha   90.00
_cell.angle_beta   90.00
_cell.angle_gamma   90.00
#
_symmetry.space_group_name_H-M   'P 1'
#
loop_
_entity.id
_entity.type
_entity.pdbx_description
1 polymer ?
#
loop_
_entity_poly.entity_id
_entity_poly.type
_entity_poly.pdbx_seq_one_letter_code
_entity_poly.pdbx_strand_id
1 'polypeptide(L)'
;MANQPDARLSKWPTVAPFIGSALFLDFLGWWILRTSPQPLTNLTGGMISVCVLGGAVICVLPFLLDAKAQLRMDEIDTLAVSTKQIADVQKVVDQITTATAQWMTVQEHSTRSVEAAKTVADDMTAEAKRFAEFMSKANDREKAALKLETDKLRRAETDWLEVLVRILDHVHALQQAAVRSGQKNVIEQLTNFQAACHDSARRVGLTPFAADAGSAFETENHIPVESEREVEDGAKIEHTVAVGFTYQGQQIRRAVVTLEGDSQAAHGGPPVEEQPADSEAPDQSPQGELL
;
A
#
# COMPACT_ATOMS: atom_id res chain seq x y z
N MET A 1 -32.97 47.17 -33.42
CA MET A 1 -33.44 48.56 -33.31
C MET A 1 -32.36 49.45 -33.89
N ALA A 2 -32.38 49.64 -35.22
CA ALA A 2 -31.42 50.50 -35.89
C ALA A 2 -32.01 51.92 -35.93
N ASN A 3 -31.27 52.87 -35.36
CA ASN A 3 -31.53 54.29 -35.48
C ASN A 3 -31.63 54.65 -36.96
N GLN A 4 -32.84 54.96 -37.40
CA GLN A 4 -33.10 55.65 -38.63
C GLN A 4 -32.71 57.12 -38.37
N PRO A 5 -31.64 57.67 -38.97
CA PRO A 5 -31.40 59.09 -38.85
C PRO A 5 -32.52 59.79 -39.64
N ASP A 6 -33.32 60.55 -38.92
CA ASP A 6 -34.23 61.56 -39.42
C ASP A 6 -33.48 62.54 -40.32
N ALA A 7 -33.31 62.17 -41.58
CA ALA A 7 -32.98 63.08 -42.66
C ALA A 7 -34.13 63.06 -43.67
N ARG A 8 -35.35 63.26 -43.16
CA ARG A 8 -36.30 64.12 -43.89
C ARG A 8 -35.69 65.52 -43.88
N LEU A 9 -34.63 65.71 -44.67
CA LEU A 9 -34.28 67.00 -45.24
C LEU A 9 -35.60 67.52 -45.76
N SER A 10 -36.19 68.44 -45.01
CA SER A 10 -37.39 69.13 -45.40
C SER A 10 -37.03 69.69 -46.77
N LYS A 11 -37.55 69.07 -47.82
CA LYS A 11 -37.31 69.50 -49.21
C LYS A 11 -38.01 70.86 -49.43
N TRP A 12 -38.84 71.25 -48.48
CA TRP A 12 -39.59 72.50 -48.45
C TRP A 12 -38.72 73.76 -48.56
N PRO A 13 -37.66 73.99 -47.75
CA PRO A 13 -36.79 75.16 -47.89
C PRO A 13 -36.05 75.27 -49.24
N THR A 14 -35.77 74.16 -49.93
CA THR A 14 -35.09 74.20 -51.24
C THR A 14 -36.04 74.31 -52.42
N VAL A 15 -37.25 73.73 -52.35
CA VAL A 15 -38.24 73.83 -53.44
C VAL A 15 -39.03 75.16 -53.36
N ALA A 16 -39.21 75.72 -52.15
CA ALA A 16 -39.93 76.96 -51.91
C ALA A 16 -39.48 78.18 -52.75
N PRO A 17 -38.17 78.50 -52.88
CA PRO A 17 -37.74 79.64 -53.70
C PRO A 17 -38.00 79.42 -55.19
N PHE A 18 -37.93 78.18 -55.69
CA PHE A 18 -38.17 77.87 -57.09
C PHE A 18 -39.66 77.90 -57.46
N ILE A 19 -40.54 77.31 -56.62
CA ILE A 19 -42.00 77.43 -56.79
C ILE A 19 -42.44 78.89 -56.64
N GLY A 20 -41.87 79.62 -55.68
CA GLY A 20 -42.12 81.05 -55.50
C GLY A 20 -41.76 81.86 -56.74
N SER A 21 -40.59 81.60 -57.34
CA SER A 21 -40.16 82.29 -58.56
C SER A 21 -41.01 81.94 -59.79
N ALA A 22 -41.42 80.67 -59.94
CA ALA A 22 -42.29 80.23 -61.03
C ALA A 22 -43.68 80.85 -60.94
N LEU A 23 -44.32 80.81 -59.75
CA LEU A 23 -45.63 81.44 -59.53
C LEU A 23 -45.56 82.96 -59.67
N PHE A 24 -44.45 83.60 -59.28
CA PHE A 24 -44.25 85.03 -59.44
C PHE A 24 -44.10 85.43 -60.91
N LEU A 25 -43.39 84.62 -61.72
CA LEU A 25 -43.27 84.80 -63.16
C LEU A 25 -44.60 84.58 -63.89
N ASP A 26 -45.38 83.58 -63.51
CA ASP A 26 -46.73 83.34 -64.05
C ASP A 26 -47.69 84.48 -63.68
N PHE A 27 -47.63 84.98 -62.44
CA PHE A 27 -48.40 86.13 -62.00
C PHE A 27 -48.02 87.41 -62.75
N LEU A 28 -46.73 87.67 -62.95
CA LEU A 28 -46.23 88.80 -63.75
C LEU A 28 -46.64 88.70 -65.22
N GLY A 29 -46.56 87.50 -65.81
CA GLY A 29 -47.02 87.25 -67.17
C GLY A 29 -48.51 87.56 -67.31
N TRP A 30 -49.34 87.02 -66.43
CA TRP A 30 -50.77 87.29 -66.40
C TRP A 30 -51.10 88.77 -66.16
N TRP A 31 -50.35 89.45 -65.29
CA TRP A 31 -50.49 90.88 -65.00
C TRP A 31 -50.16 91.75 -66.23
N ILE A 32 -49.09 91.43 -66.96
CA ILE A 32 -48.68 92.13 -68.19
C ILE A 32 -49.74 91.97 -69.30
N LEU A 33 -50.34 90.77 -69.40
CA LEU A 33 -51.43 90.48 -70.34
C LEU A 33 -52.70 91.28 -70.04
N ARG A 34 -52.99 91.57 -68.76
CA ARG A 34 -54.19 92.32 -68.35
C ARG A 34 -54.06 93.83 -68.47
N THR A 35 -52.83 94.35 -68.52
CA THR A 35 -52.55 95.80 -68.45
C THR A 35 -52.19 96.41 -69.83
N SER A 36 -51.97 95.59 -70.87
CA SER A 36 -51.59 96.07 -72.21
C SER A 36 -52.79 96.29 -73.16
N PRO A 37 -52.97 97.49 -73.76
CA PRO A 37 -54.02 97.78 -74.76
C PRO A 37 -53.70 97.39 -76.22
N GLN A 38 -52.67 96.56 -76.50
CA GLN A 38 -52.25 96.20 -77.86
C GLN A 38 -52.12 94.67 -78.06
N PRO A 39 -52.46 94.11 -79.23
CA PRO A 39 -52.46 92.67 -79.46
C PRO A 39 -51.01 92.12 -79.54
N LEU A 40 -50.61 91.36 -78.52
CA LEU A 40 -49.31 90.69 -78.46
C LEU A 40 -49.20 89.59 -79.53
N THR A 41 -48.11 89.58 -80.29
CA THR A 41 -47.79 88.57 -81.32
C THR A 41 -47.63 87.17 -80.69
N ASN A 42 -48.26 86.14 -81.29
CA ASN A 42 -48.28 84.75 -80.80
C ASN A 42 -46.88 84.15 -80.50
N LEU A 43 -45.82 84.66 -81.12
CA LEU A 43 -44.43 84.22 -80.90
C LEU A 43 -43.93 84.54 -79.48
N THR A 44 -44.28 85.71 -78.95
CA THR A 44 -43.81 86.16 -77.63
C THR A 44 -44.43 85.33 -76.50
N GLY A 45 -45.68 84.91 -76.65
CA GLY A 45 -46.34 83.99 -75.72
C GLY A 45 -45.71 82.59 -75.71
N GLY A 46 -45.26 82.09 -76.87
CA GLY A 46 -44.57 80.80 -76.98
C GLY A 46 -43.18 80.78 -76.35
N MET A 47 -42.44 81.89 -76.39
CA MET A 47 -41.11 81.97 -75.77
C MET A 47 -41.19 81.94 -74.24
N ILE A 48 -42.23 82.56 -73.68
CA ILE A 48 -42.49 82.56 -72.23
C ILE A 48 -42.84 81.15 -71.76
N SER A 49 -43.68 80.41 -72.49
CA SER A 49 -44.06 79.04 -72.09
C SER A 49 -42.89 78.06 -72.14
N VAL A 50 -41.97 78.20 -73.10
CA VAL A 50 -40.73 77.42 -73.16
C VAL A 50 -39.81 77.76 -71.98
N CYS A 51 -39.73 79.03 -71.59
CA CYS A 51 -38.92 79.45 -70.44
C CYS A 51 -39.45 78.87 -69.11
N VAL A 52 -40.78 78.83 -68.94
CA VAL A 52 -41.44 78.23 -67.77
C VAL A 52 -41.27 76.70 -67.73
N LEU A 53 -41.46 76.02 -68.87
CA LEU A 53 -41.24 74.56 -68.95
C LEU A 53 -39.78 74.19 -68.73
N GLY A 54 -38.83 74.96 -69.29
CA GLY A 54 -37.40 74.78 -69.07
C GLY A 54 -37.02 74.98 -67.60
N GLY A 55 -37.58 76.01 -66.96
CA GLY A 55 -37.41 76.24 -65.52
C GLY A 55 -37.93 75.07 -64.68
N ALA A 56 -39.12 74.54 -64.99
CA ALA A 56 -39.69 73.39 -64.29
C ALA A 56 -38.81 72.13 -64.42
N VAL A 57 -38.27 71.85 -65.62
CA VAL A 57 -37.37 70.71 -65.83
C VAL A 57 -36.06 70.87 -65.04
N ILE A 58 -35.48 72.07 -65.03
CA ILE A 58 -34.27 72.38 -64.26
C ILE A 58 -34.53 72.23 -62.76
N CYS A 59 -35.74 72.52 -62.28
CA CYS A 59 -36.12 72.36 -60.87
C CYS A 59 -36.30 70.90 -60.45
N VAL A 60 -36.69 69.99 -61.36
CA VAL A 60 -36.94 68.57 -61.05
C VAL A 60 -35.68 67.71 -61.14
N LEU A 61 -34.74 68.06 -62.03
CA LEU A 61 -33.44 67.39 -62.20
C LEU A 61 -32.65 67.11 -60.90
N PRO A 62 -32.47 68.07 -59.97
CA PRO A 62 -31.73 67.80 -58.74
C PRO A 62 -32.38 66.72 -57.87
N PHE A 63 -33.72 66.58 -57.89
CA PHE A 63 -34.41 65.56 -57.09
C PHE A 63 -34.22 64.14 -57.63
N LEU A 64 -34.12 63.99 -58.95
CA LEU A 64 -33.86 62.68 -59.56
C LEU A 64 -32.42 62.24 -59.36
N LEU A 65 -31.46 63.18 -59.41
CA LEU A 65 -30.06 62.90 -59.12
C LEU A 65 -29.85 62.57 -57.65
N ASP A 66 -30.50 63.30 -56.73
CA ASP A 66 -30.49 63.02 -55.30
C ASP A 66 -31.08 61.63 -54.97
N ALA A 67 -32.22 61.27 -55.57
CA ALA A 67 -32.81 59.94 -55.40
C ALA A 67 -31.91 58.81 -55.93
N LYS A 68 -31.25 59.01 -57.08
CA LYS A 68 -30.28 58.05 -57.61
C LYS A 68 -29.03 57.95 -56.74
N ALA A 69 -28.55 59.06 -56.19
CA ALA A 69 -27.41 59.08 -55.29
C ALA A 69 -27.72 58.32 -53.99
N GLN A 70 -28.91 58.52 -53.42
CA GLN A 70 -29.36 57.81 -52.21
C GLN A 70 -29.45 56.30 -52.45
N LEU A 71 -30.05 55.86 -53.56
CA LEU A 71 -30.11 54.43 -53.91
C LEU A 71 -28.73 53.78 -54.05
N ARG A 72 -27.75 54.51 -54.60
CA ARG A 72 -26.37 54.02 -54.71
C ARG A 72 -25.67 53.90 -53.37
N MET A 73 -25.93 54.82 -52.44
CA MET A 73 -25.38 54.73 -51.09
C MET A 73 -26.00 53.55 -50.32
N ASP A 74 -27.31 53.34 -50.43
CA ASP A 74 -27.99 52.19 -49.82
C ASP A 74 -27.48 50.85 -50.39
N GLU A 75 -27.23 50.79 -51.70
CA GLU A 75 -26.63 49.63 -52.35
C GLU A 75 -25.20 49.37 -51.82
N ILE A 76 -24.39 50.42 -51.62
CA ILE A 76 -23.04 50.30 -51.05
C ILE A 76 -23.10 49.87 -49.58
N ASP A 77 -24.01 50.42 -48.78
CA ASP A 77 -24.16 50.08 -47.36
C ASP A 77 -24.64 48.64 -47.19
N THR A 78 -25.57 48.17 -48.02
CA THR A 78 -26.01 46.77 -48.01
C THR A 78 -24.90 45.81 -48.46
N LEU A 79 -24.08 46.20 -49.45
CA LEU A 79 -22.87 45.46 -49.84
C LEU A 79 -21.79 45.47 -48.74
N ALA A 80 -21.62 46.58 -48.03
CA ALA A 80 -20.67 46.68 -46.91
C ALA A 80 -21.11 45.81 -45.73
N VAL A 81 -22.41 45.82 -45.39
CA VAL A 81 -22.98 44.99 -44.33
C VAL A 81 -22.87 43.50 -44.67
N SER A 82 -23.20 43.10 -45.91
CA SER A 82 -23.06 41.70 -46.33
C SER A 82 -21.60 41.25 -46.36
N THR A 83 -20.67 42.10 -46.81
CA THR A 83 -19.22 41.83 -46.74
C THR A 83 -18.75 41.63 -45.30
N LYS A 84 -19.23 42.48 -44.37
CA LYS A 84 -18.92 42.34 -42.94
C LYS A 84 -19.48 41.03 -42.36
N GLN A 85 -20.70 40.66 -42.72
CA GLN A 85 -21.29 39.38 -42.29
C GLN A 85 -20.50 38.19 -42.82
N ILE A 86 -20.02 38.23 -44.07
CA ILE A 86 -19.15 37.19 -44.63
C ILE A 86 -17.84 37.09 -43.84
N ALA A 87 -17.21 38.22 -43.51
CA ALA A 87 -15.98 38.25 -42.72
C ALA A 87 -16.19 37.70 -41.29
N ASP A 88 -17.31 38.03 -40.64
CA ASP A 88 -17.63 37.52 -39.31
C ASP A 88 -17.90 36.00 -39.34
N VAL A 89 -18.57 35.48 -40.38
CA VAL A 89 -18.77 34.04 -40.56
C VAL A 89 -17.44 33.32 -40.81
N GLN A 90 -16.54 33.89 -41.61
CA GLN A 90 -15.20 33.33 -41.80
C GLN A 90 -14.44 33.24 -40.48
N LYS A 91 -14.49 34.28 -39.65
CA LYS A 91 -13.88 34.27 -38.33
C LYS A 91 -14.46 33.17 -37.42
N VAL A 92 -15.77 32.95 -37.47
CA VAL A 92 -16.42 31.85 -36.73
C VAL A 92 -15.95 30.49 -37.24
N VAL A 93 -15.82 30.31 -38.56
CA VAL A 93 -15.30 29.07 -39.16
C VAL A 93 -13.85 28.83 -38.73
N ASP A 94 -12.99 29.85 -38.73
CA ASP A 94 -11.60 29.74 -38.27
C ASP A 94 -11.52 29.36 -36.79
N GLN A 95 -12.37 29.97 -35.95
CA GLN A 95 -12.47 29.63 -34.54
C GLN A 95 -12.96 28.21 -34.33
N ILE A 96 -13.98 27.74 -35.07
CA ILE A 96 -14.47 26.37 -35.00
C ILE A 96 -13.38 25.39 -35.43
N THR A 97 -12.65 25.69 -36.51
CA THR A 97 -11.57 24.83 -37.01
C THR A 97 -10.44 24.72 -35.98
N THR A 98 -10.05 25.85 -35.38
CA THR A 98 -9.03 25.89 -34.33
C THR A 98 -9.48 25.16 -33.07
N ALA A 99 -10.70 25.41 -32.60
CA ALA A 99 -11.29 24.72 -31.44
C ALA A 99 -11.40 23.22 -31.68
N THR A 100 -11.75 22.79 -32.90
CA THR A 100 -11.81 21.37 -33.29
C THR A 100 -10.41 20.74 -33.25
N ALA A 101 -9.39 21.42 -33.76
CA ALA A 101 -8.01 20.94 -33.69
C ALA A 101 -7.48 20.82 -32.24
N GLN A 102 -7.82 21.80 -31.38
CA GLN A 102 -7.51 21.75 -29.96
C GLN A 102 -8.26 20.62 -29.25
N TRP A 103 -9.54 20.41 -29.58
CA TRP A 103 -10.36 19.32 -29.03
C TRP A 103 -9.78 17.94 -29.37
N MET A 104 -9.40 17.71 -30.63
CA MET A 104 -8.73 16.47 -31.03
C MET A 104 -7.43 16.22 -30.26
N THR A 105 -6.68 17.29 -29.98
CA THR A 105 -5.45 17.22 -29.19
C THR A 105 -5.75 16.87 -27.72
N VAL A 106 -6.78 17.48 -27.12
CA VAL A 106 -7.24 17.16 -25.76
C VAL A 106 -7.74 15.72 -25.67
N GLN A 107 -8.47 15.24 -26.69
CA GLN A 107 -8.95 13.87 -26.74
C GLN A 107 -7.80 12.85 -26.78
N GLU A 108 -6.75 13.13 -27.56
CA GLU A 108 -5.53 12.31 -27.60
C GLU A 108 -4.83 12.28 -26.23
N HIS A 109 -4.61 13.44 -25.59
CA HIS A 109 -4.00 13.51 -24.27
C HIS A 109 -4.85 12.81 -23.19
N SER A 110 -6.17 12.96 -23.24
CA SER A 110 -7.07 12.26 -22.33
C SER A 110 -6.98 10.76 -22.51
N THR A 111 -6.91 10.27 -23.76
CA THR A 111 -6.78 8.85 -24.07
C THR A 111 -5.46 8.30 -23.53
N ARG A 112 -4.34 8.98 -23.80
CA ARG A 112 -3.01 8.61 -23.25
C ARG A 112 -2.97 8.66 -21.73
N SER A 113 -3.60 9.65 -21.11
CA SER A 113 -3.66 9.75 -19.65
C SER A 113 -4.45 8.61 -19.05
N VAL A 114 -5.55 8.19 -19.67
CA VAL A 114 -6.34 7.03 -19.25
C VAL A 114 -5.53 5.73 -19.42
N GLU A 115 -4.79 5.58 -20.51
CA GLU A 115 -3.90 4.43 -20.72
C GLU A 115 -2.77 4.37 -19.69
N ALA A 116 -2.09 5.49 -19.45
CA ALA A 116 -1.05 5.58 -18.42
C ALA A 116 -1.60 5.27 -17.02
N ALA A 117 -2.79 5.77 -16.69
CA ALA A 117 -3.46 5.46 -15.44
C ALA A 117 -3.80 3.97 -15.31
N LYS A 118 -4.22 3.31 -16.40
CA LYS A 118 -4.44 1.86 -16.42
C LYS A 118 -3.15 1.09 -16.18
N THR A 119 -2.05 1.46 -16.86
CA THR A 119 -0.74 0.83 -16.64
C THR A 119 -0.29 0.97 -15.19
N VAL A 120 -0.41 2.16 -14.60
CA VAL A 120 -0.07 2.37 -13.17
C VAL A 120 -0.96 1.51 -12.27
N ALA A 121 -2.26 1.38 -12.57
CA ALA A 121 -3.15 0.53 -11.78
C ALA A 121 -2.79 -0.96 -11.89
N ASP A 122 -2.41 -1.42 -13.08
CA ASP A 122 -1.94 -2.79 -13.31
C ASP A 122 -0.63 -3.07 -12.57
N ASP A 123 0.33 -2.14 -12.64
CA ASP A 123 1.61 -2.21 -11.92
C ASP A 123 1.41 -2.20 -10.40
N MET A 124 0.54 -1.34 -9.88
CA MET A 124 0.17 -1.32 -8.46
C MET A 124 -0.44 -2.66 -8.02
N THR A 125 -1.29 -3.26 -8.85
CA THR A 125 -1.90 -4.56 -8.56
C THR A 125 -0.85 -5.68 -8.58
N ALA A 126 0.09 -5.64 -9.53
CA ALA A 126 1.19 -6.61 -9.61
C ALA A 126 2.13 -6.48 -8.42
N GLU A 127 2.47 -5.26 -8.03
CA GLU A 127 3.36 -4.99 -6.90
C GLU A 127 2.71 -5.35 -5.57
N ALA A 128 1.42 -5.09 -5.39
CA ALA A 128 0.67 -5.54 -4.20
C ALA A 128 0.70 -7.07 -4.05
N LYS A 129 0.58 -7.82 -5.15
CA LYS A 129 0.72 -9.29 -5.14
C LYS A 129 2.13 -9.71 -4.75
N ARG A 130 3.16 -9.09 -5.33
CA ARG A 130 4.56 -9.38 -4.99
C ARG A 130 4.88 -9.08 -3.53
N PHE A 131 4.37 -7.97 -2.98
CA PHE A 131 4.52 -7.66 -1.57
C PHE A 131 3.83 -8.69 -0.69
N ALA A 132 2.62 -9.12 -1.02
CA ALA A 132 1.92 -10.17 -0.29
C ALA A 132 2.70 -11.50 -0.31
N GLU A 133 3.21 -11.91 -1.47
CA GLU A 133 4.03 -13.10 -1.63
C GLU A 133 5.36 -13.00 -0.85
N PHE A 134 6.01 -11.83 -0.92
CA PHE A 134 7.25 -11.56 -0.17
C PHE A 134 7.01 -11.66 1.34
N MET A 135 5.95 -11.03 1.86
CA MET A 135 5.61 -11.06 3.29
C MET A 135 5.27 -12.48 3.76
N SER A 136 4.48 -13.24 2.98
CA SER A 136 4.19 -14.64 3.29
C SER A 136 5.49 -15.45 3.36
N LYS A 137 6.36 -15.30 2.36
CA LYS A 137 7.62 -16.04 2.29
C LYS A 137 8.62 -15.64 3.39
N ALA A 138 8.68 -14.36 3.74
CA ALA A 138 9.51 -13.87 4.84
C ALA A 138 9.01 -14.44 6.17
N ASN A 139 7.70 -14.40 6.42
CA ASN A 139 7.09 -14.97 7.62
C ASN A 139 7.34 -16.49 7.72
N ASP A 140 7.18 -17.24 6.64
CA ASP A 140 7.44 -18.69 6.63
C ASP A 140 8.91 -19.01 6.93
N ARG A 141 9.84 -18.20 6.40
CA ARG A 141 11.28 -18.34 6.68
C ARG A 141 11.61 -18.03 8.13
N GLU A 142 11.10 -16.93 8.69
CA GLU A 142 11.31 -16.58 10.09
C GLU A 142 10.71 -17.63 11.01
N LYS A 143 9.50 -18.11 10.72
CA LYS A 143 8.87 -19.17 11.49
C LYS A 143 9.67 -20.47 11.43
N ALA A 144 10.24 -20.83 10.28
CA ALA A 144 11.12 -21.99 10.15
C ALA A 144 12.42 -21.82 10.95
N ALA A 145 13.03 -20.63 10.90
CA ALA A 145 14.23 -20.31 11.67
C ALA A 145 13.97 -20.37 13.18
N LEU A 146 12.89 -19.74 13.66
CA LEU A 146 12.50 -19.73 15.07
C LEU A 146 12.17 -21.13 15.60
N LYS A 147 11.51 -21.97 14.80
CA LYS A 147 11.29 -23.38 15.16
C LYS A 147 12.60 -24.11 15.35
N LEU A 148 13.55 -23.93 14.44
CA LEU A 148 14.86 -24.57 14.51
C LEU A 148 15.69 -24.06 15.70
N GLU A 149 15.61 -22.77 16.04
CA GLU A 149 16.21 -22.22 17.25
C GLU A 149 15.57 -22.79 18.51
N THR A 150 14.23 -22.92 18.54
CA THR A 150 13.51 -23.54 19.65
C THR A 150 13.92 -25.00 19.83
N ASP A 151 13.99 -25.78 18.74
CA ASP A 151 14.42 -27.18 18.78
C ASP A 151 15.88 -27.33 19.24
N LYS A 152 16.75 -26.40 18.83
CA LYS A 152 18.14 -26.36 19.32
C LYS A 152 18.21 -26.07 20.82
N LEU A 153 17.46 -25.08 21.30
CA LEU A 153 17.41 -24.74 22.72
C LEU A 153 16.86 -25.91 23.54
N ARG A 154 15.84 -26.61 23.06
CA ARG A 154 15.27 -27.78 23.73
C ARG A 154 16.24 -28.95 23.82
N ARG A 155 17.05 -29.18 22.78
CA ARG A 155 18.14 -30.18 22.81
C ARG A 155 19.22 -29.79 23.81
N ALA A 156 19.68 -28.54 23.77
CA ALA A 156 20.66 -28.02 24.72
C ALA A 156 20.15 -28.08 26.18
N GLU A 157 18.86 -27.82 26.40
CA GLU A 157 18.20 -27.99 27.70
C GLU A 157 18.24 -29.45 28.16
N THR A 158 17.98 -30.40 27.26
CA THR A 158 18.01 -31.83 27.57
C THR A 158 19.44 -32.26 27.94
N ASP A 159 20.43 -31.85 27.16
CA ASP A 159 21.85 -32.16 27.41
C ASP A 159 22.31 -31.57 28.74
N TRP A 160 21.92 -30.33 29.06
CA TRP A 160 22.26 -29.70 30.34
C TRP A 160 21.58 -30.37 31.53
N LEU A 161 20.32 -30.80 31.38
CA LEU A 161 19.60 -31.55 32.40
C LEU A 161 20.28 -32.89 32.69
N GLU A 162 20.74 -33.61 31.66
CA GLU A 162 21.49 -34.86 31.83
C GLU A 162 22.78 -34.64 32.62
N VAL A 163 23.54 -33.59 32.27
CA VAL A 163 24.76 -33.22 33.00
C VAL A 163 24.45 -32.88 34.46
N LEU A 164 23.39 -32.10 34.71
CA LEU A 164 23.01 -31.71 36.07
C LEU A 164 22.55 -32.92 36.90
N VAL A 165 21.75 -33.82 36.33
CA VAL A 165 21.33 -35.09 36.97
C VAL A 165 22.57 -35.92 37.33
N ARG A 166 23.53 -36.05 36.42
CA ARG A 166 24.77 -36.80 36.66
C ARG A 166 25.61 -36.19 37.78
N ILE A 167 25.68 -34.86 37.87
CA ILE A 167 26.35 -34.18 38.99
C ILE A 167 25.62 -34.49 40.31
N LEU A 168 24.29 -34.40 40.33
CA LEU A 168 23.48 -34.69 41.53
C LEU A 168 23.59 -36.16 41.96
N ASP A 169 23.73 -37.09 41.01
CA ASP A 169 24.04 -38.50 41.31
C ASP A 169 25.40 -38.64 42.01
N HIS A 170 26.44 -37.94 41.55
CA HIS A 170 27.74 -37.95 42.22
C HIS A 170 27.66 -37.37 43.63
N VAL A 171 26.87 -36.31 43.84
CA VAL A 171 26.61 -35.76 45.18
C VAL A 171 25.90 -36.79 46.06
N HIS A 172 24.91 -37.52 45.53
CA HIS A 172 24.22 -38.57 46.26
C HIS A 172 25.13 -39.75 46.61
N ALA A 173 25.94 -40.22 45.66
CA ALA A 173 26.92 -41.29 45.88
C ALA A 173 27.95 -40.89 46.95
N LEU A 174 28.40 -39.63 46.94
CA LEU A 174 29.32 -39.10 47.95
C LEU A 174 28.67 -39.09 49.35
N GLN A 175 27.40 -38.68 49.44
CA GLN A 175 26.65 -38.73 50.69
C GLN A 175 26.46 -40.18 51.19
N GLN A 176 26.13 -41.11 50.30
CA GLN A 176 26.03 -42.53 50.68
C GLN A 176 27.37 -43.09 51.17
N ALA A 177 28.49 -42.75 50.51
CA ALA A 177 29.82 -43.16 50.93
C ALA A 177 30.18 -42.60 52.33
N ALA A 178 29.78 -41.36 52.62
CA ALA A 178 29.97 -40.76 53.94
C ALA A 178 29.19 -41.49 55.04
N VAL A 179 27.93 -41.85 54.76
CA VAL A 179 27.10 -42.65 55.68
C VAL A 179 27.76 -44.01 55.94
N ARG A 180 28.26 -44.69 54.90
CA ARG A 180 28.98 -45.96 55.03
C ARG A 180 30.30 -45.83 55.81
N SER A 181 30.97 -44.68 55.73
CA SER A 181 32.22 -44.42 56.47
C SER A 181 32.01 -44.24 57.98
N GLY A 182 30.80 -43.90 58.44
CA GLY A 182 30.48 -43.72 59.86
C GLY A 182 31.06 -42.46 60.53
N GLN A 183 31.77 -41.61 59.79
CA GLN A 183 32.36 -40.37 60.32
C GLN A 183 31.30 -39.26 60.44
N LYS A 184 30.85 -38.98 61.67
CA LYS A 184 29.74 -38.05 61.94
C LYS A 184 29.92 -36.65 61.33
N ASN A 185 31.11 -36.06 61.44
CA ASN A 185 31.38 -34.71 60.91
C ASN A 185 31.25 -34.67 59.37
N VAL A 186 31.75 -35.71 58.69
CA VAL A 186 31.69 -35.80 57.22
C VAL A 186 30.25 -36.03 56.75
N ILE A 187 29.47 -36.84 57.47
CA ILE A 187 28.05 -37.06 57.20
C ILE A 187 27.27 -35.74 57.30
N GLU A 188 27.46 -34.97 58.37
CA GLU A 188 26.75 -33.70 58.55
C GLU A 188 27.10 -32.68 57.45
N GLN A 189 28.38 -32.53 57.12
CA GLN A 189 28.82 -31.62 56.07
C GLN A 189 28.27 -32.00 54.69
N LEU A 190 28.32 -33.29 54.32
CA LEU A 190 27.82 -33.75 53.03
C LEU A 190 26.29 -33.76 52.95
N THR A 191 25.59 -33.95 54.08
CA THR A 191 24.13 -33.77 54.17
C THR A 191 23.76 -32.32 53.86
N ASN A 192 24.44 -31.36 54.49
CA ASN A 192 24.21 -29.93 54.26
C ASN A 192 24.55 -29.52 52.82
N PHE A 193 25.65 -30.06 52.27
CA PHE A 193 26.04 -29.83 50.88
C PHE A 193 25.00 -30.37 49.89
N GLN A 194 24.53 -31.61 50.08
CA GLN A 194 23.48 -32.20 49.25
C GLN A 194 22.19 -31.38 49.31
N ALA A 195 21.77 -30.95 50.50
CA ALA A 195 20.58 -30.10 50.66
C ALA A 195 20.73 -28.77 49.89
N ALA A 196 21.90 -28.14 49.93
CA ALA A 196 22.18 -26.92 49.17
C ALA A 196 22.17 -27.14 47.64
N CYS A 197 22.70 -28.27 47.17
CA CYS A 197 22.61 -28.67 45.76
C CYS A 197 21.16 -28.90 45.33
N HIS A 198 20.36 -29.57 46.16
CA HIS A 198 18.94 -29.80 45.90
C HIS A 198 18.13 -28.49 45.89
N ASP A 199 18.39 -27.54 46.80
CA ASP A 199 17.75 -26.21 46.77
C ASP A 199 18.08 -25.47 45.47
N SER A 200 19.34 -25.52 45.05
CA SER A 200 19.78 -24.89 43.80
C SER A 200 19.11 -25.53 42.58
N ALA A 201 18.97 -26.86 42.56
CA ALA A 201 18.26 -27.59 41.50
C ALA A 201 16.76 -27.24 41.46
N ARG A 202 16.10 -27.09 42.61
CA ARG A 202 14.67 -26.73 42.66
C ARG A 202 14.38 -25.37 42.02
N ARG A 203 15.31 -24.42 42.11
CA ARG A 203 15.16 -23.07 41.50
C ARG A 203 15.11 -23.11 39.98
N VAL A 204 15.71 -24.10 39.36
CA VAL A 204 15.63 -24.33 37.90
C VAL A 204 14.51 -25.30 37.54
N GLY A 205 13.67 -25.71 38.51
CA GLY A 205 12.55 -26.63 38.29
C GLY A 205 12.92 -28.10 38.36
N LEU A 206 14.17 -28.46 38.67
CA LEU A 206 14.61 -29.85 38.86
C LEU A 206 14.41 -30.27 40.31
N THR A 207 13.52 -31.23 40.55
CA THR A 207 13.20 -31.73 41.89
C THR A 207 13.67 -33.17 42.05
N PRO A 208 14.69 -33.43 42.90
CA PRO A 208 15.09 -34.78 43.26
C PRO A 208 14.06 -35.40 44.22
N PHE A 209 13.77 -36.68 44.00
CA PHE A 209 12.97 -37.50 44.91
C PHE A 209 13.68 -38.83 45.17
N ALA A 210 13.69 -39.27 46.42
CA ALA A 210 14.23 -40.56 46.84
C ALA A 210 13.15 -41.27 47.66
N ALA A 211 13.11 -42.60 47.56
CA ALA A 211 12.19 -43.40 48.35
C ALA A 211 12.79 -43.65 49.74
N ASP A 212 11.96 -43.45 50.77
CA ASP A 212 12.33 -43.78 52.14
C ASP A 212 12.38 -45.30 52.33
N ALA A 213 13.31 -45.78 53.15
CA ALA A 213 13.37 -47.20 53.52
C ALA A 213 12.06 -47.64 54.20
N GLY A 214 11.51 -48.78 53.75
CA GLY A 214 10.25 -49.34 54.20
C GLY A 214 9.00 -48.80 53.49
N SER A 215 9.13 -47.87 52.55
CA SER A 215 8.02 -47.39 51.71
C SER A 215 7.63 -48.43 50.65
N ALA A 216 6.37 -48.35 50.17
CA ALA A 216 5.84 -49.25 49.16
C ALA A 216 6.41 -48.94 47.78
N PHE A 217 6.75 -49.97 47.02
CA PHE A 217 7.22 -49.83 45.65
C PHE A 217 6.09 -49.36 44.71
N GLU A 218 6.28 -48.18 44.13
CA GLU A 218 5.42 -47.64 43.07
C GLU A 218 6.06 -47.76 41.68
N THR A 219 5.42 -48.47 40.76
CA THR A 219 5.91 -48.66 39.38
C THR A 219 6.02 -47.36 38.59
N GLU A 220 5.27 -46.30 38.92
CA GLU A 220 5.40 -45.01 38.23
C GLU A 220 6.68 -44.26 38.60
N ASN A 221 7.15 -44.40 39.84
CA ASN A 221 8.23 -43.58 40.40
C ASN A 221 9.55 -44.35 40.62
N HIS A 222 9.50 -45.68 40.72
CA HIS A 222 10.63 -46.50 41.13
C HIS A 222 10.96 -47.59 40.11
N ILE A 223 12.24 -47.83 39.85
CA ILE A 223 12.76 -48.96 39.05
C ILE A 223 13.59 -49.85 40.01
N PRO A 224 13.37 -51.18 40.03
CA PRO A 224 14.23 -52.07 40.80
C PRO A 224 15.65 -52.12 40.20
N VAL A 225 16.68 -52.29 41.02
CA VAL A 225 18.07 -52.43 40.54
C VAL A 225 18.21 -53.58 39.52
N GLU A 226 17.48 -54.67 39.71
CA GLU A 226 17.32 -55.73 38.71
C GLU A 226 16.06 -55.50 37.87
N SER A 227 16.24 -54.79 36.76
CA SER A 227 15.20 -54.32 35.83
C SER A 227 14.28 -55.41 35.24
N GLU A 228 14.62 -56.70 35.38
CA GLU A 228 13.91 -57.84 34.78
C GLU A 228 12.99 -58.62 35.75
N ARG A 229 12.95 -58.29 37.05
CA ARG A 229 11.98 -58.93 37.96
C ARG A 229 10.61 -58.26 37.84
N GLU A 230 9.57 -59.07 37.66
CA GLU A 230 8.21 -58.69 38.04
C GLU A 230 8.19 -58.52 39.56
N VAL A 231 8.09 -57.27 39.99
CA VAL A 231 7.98 -56.90 41.41
C VAL A 231 6.51 -56.98 41.79
N GLU A 232 6.20 -57.73 42.85
CA GLU A 232 4.84 -57.76 43.41
C GLU A 232 4.43 -56.37 43.93
N ASP A 233 3.19 -55.98 43.61
CA ASP A 233 2.62 -54.68 43.98
C ASP A 233 2.59 -54.55 45.52
N GLY A 234 3.35 -53.60 46.07
CA GLY A 234 3.51 -53.41 47.52
C GLY A 234 4.77 -53.99 48.15
N ALA A 235 5.75 -54.49 47.37
CA ALA A 235 7.08 -54.80 47.88
C ALA A 235 7.71 -53.59 48.60
N LYS A 236 8.44 -53.84 49.70
CA LYS A 236 9.06 -52.76 50.49
C LYS A 236 10.42 -52.40 49.95
N ILE A 237 10.70 -51.11 49.92
CA ILE A 237 11.98 -50.55 49.48
C ILE A 237 12.99 -50.67 50.62
N GLU A 238 14.14 -51.32 50.38
CA GLU A 238 15.23 -51.41 51.36
C GLU A 238 16.04 -50.11 51.39
N HIS A 239 16.57 -49.68 50.23
CA HIS A 239 17.23 -48.38 50.09
C HIS A 239 17.18 -47.85 48.65
N THR A 240 17.28 -46.53 48.51
CA THR A 240 17.43 -45.88 47.21
C THR A 240 18.90 -45.93 46.77
N VAL A 241 19.17 -46.56 45.62
CA VAL A 241 20.51 -46.64 45.01
C VAL A 241 20.81 -45.41 44.17
N ALA A 242 19.82 -44.93 43.40
CA ALA A 242 19.93 -43.69 42.63
C ALA A 242 18.65 -42.85 42.74
N VAL A 243 18.83 -41.54 42.83
CA VAL A 243 17.73 -40.58 43.04
C VAL A 243 16.93 -40.41 41.75
N GLY A 244 15.61 -40.28 41.89
CA GLY A 244 14.71 -39.93 40.79
C GLY A 244 14.62 -38.42 40.58
N PHE A 245 14.29 -38.00 39.36
CA PHE A 245 14.24 -36.58 39.01
C PHE A 245 12.98 -36.23 38.21
N THR A 246 12.37 -35.11 38.60
CA THR A 246 11.30 -34.44 37.85
C THR A 246 11.76 -33.04 37.44
N TYR A 247 11.43 -32.60 36.24
CA TYR A 247 11.69 -31.25 35.75
C TYR A 247 10.39 -30.58 35.36
N GLN A 248 10.10 -29.45 36.01
CA GLN A 248 8.87 -28.68 35.82
C GLN A 248 7.59 -29.54 35.91
N GLY A 249 7.62 -30.57 36.76
CA GLY A 249 6.50 -31.51 36.96
C GLY A 249 6.46 -32.71 36.00
N GLN A 250 7.33 -32.77 34.99
CA GLN A 250 7.49 -33.93 34.12
C GLN A 250 8.59 -34.87 34.65
N GLN A 251 8.33 -36.16 34.73
CA GLN A 251 9.33 -37.14 35.14
C GLN A 251 10.40 -37.30 34.05
N ILE A 252 11.66 -37.10 34.42
CA ILE A 252 12.82 -37.30 33.51
C ILE A 252 13.46 -38.65 33.81
N ARG A 253 13.49 -39.06 35.09
CA ARG A 253 14.09 -40.31 35.55
C ARG A 253 13.39 -40.83 36.80
N ARG A 254 13.11 -42.13 36.82
CA ARG A 254 12.62 -42.87 37.99
C ARG A 254 13.75 -43.17 38.97
N ALA A 255 13.45 -43.18 40.27
CA ALA A 255 14.42 -43.53 41.29
C ALA A 255 14.75 -45.03 41.19
N VAL A 256 16.03 -45.39 41.34
CA VAL A 256 16.46 -46.79 41.34
C VAL A 256 16.54 -47.28 42.78
N VAL A 257 15.83 -48.34 43.12
CA VAL A 257 15.66 -48.84 44.49
C VAL A 257 16.00 -50.33 44.58
N THR A 258 16.57 -50.75 45.70
CA THR A 258 16.61 -52.17 46.08
C THR A 258 15.41 -52.52 46.93
N LEU A 259 14.94 -53.76 46.83
CA LEU A 259 13.77 -54.24 47.58
C LEU A 259 14.22 -55.09 48.77
N GLU A 260 13.42 -55.10 49.85
CA GLU A 260 13.65 -55.95 51.01
C GLU A 260 13.66 -57.44 50.58
N GLY A 261 14.83 -58.09 50.73
CA GLY A 261 15.06 -59.48 50.30
C GLY A 261 16.18 -59.64 49.26
N ASP A 262 16.60 -58.57 48.59
CA ASP A 262 17.68 -58.60 47.59
C ASP A 262 19.07 -58.83 48.21
N SER A 263 19.30 -58.34 49.44
CA SER A 263 20.59 -58.48 50.11
C SER A 263 20.94 -59.93 50.51
N GLN A 264 20.02 -60.90 50.35
CA GLN A 264 20.25 -62.31 50.71
C GLN A 264 20.83 -63.18 49.58
N ALA A 265 20.88 -62.68 48.33
CA ALA A 265 21.45 -63.41 47.19
C ALA A 265 22.97 -63.19 46.99
N ALA A 266 23.58 -62.24 47.69
CA ALA A 266 25.01 -61.89 47.52
C ALA A 266 25.98 -62.64 48.47
N HIS A 267 25.51 -63.58 49.30
CA HIS A 267 26.34 -64.39 50.22
C HIS A 267 26.26 -65.90 49.95
N GLY A 268 26.15 -66.28 48.67
CA GLY A 268 26.28 -67.66 48.20
C GLY A 268 27.48 -67.85 47.29
N GLY A 269 28.69 -67.51 47.75
CA GLY A 269 29.92 -67.87 47.04
C GLY A 269 30.24 -69.35 47.22
N PRO A 270 30.53 -70.14 46.16
CA PRO A 270 31.03 -71.50 46.30
C PRO A 270 32.43 -71.55 46.96
N PRO A 271 32.81 -72.67 47.58
CA PRO A 271 34.02 -72.78 48.40
C PRO A 271 35.29 -72.60 47.56
N VAL A 272 36.24 -71.83 48.12
CA VAL A 272 37.62 -71.79 47.66
C VAL A 272 38.25 -73.16 47.91
N GLU A 273 38.54 -73.88 46.83
CA GLU A 273 39.41 -75.05 46.85
C GLU A 273 40.87 -74.59 46.69
N GLU A 274 41.70 -75.10 47.58
CA GLU A 274 43.06 -74.67 47.83
C GLU A 274 44.06 -75.46 46.96
N GLN A 275 45.01 -74.73 46.35
CA GLN A 275 46.41 -75.12 46.06
C GLN A 275 46.77 -75.98 44.82
N PRO A 276 48.02 -75.92 44.27
CA PRO A 276 49.18 -75.08 44.62
C PRO A 276 49.75 -74.22 43.48
N ALA A 277 50.58 -73.27 43.92
CA ALA A 277 51.53 -72.50 43.14
C ALA A 277 52.63 -73.38 42.54
N ASP A 278 53.03 -73.07 41.31
CA ASP A 278 54.39 -73.29 40.84
C ASP A 278 54.94 -72.02 40.20
N SER A 279 56.17 -71.73 40.61
CA SER A 279 56.97 -70.57 40.23
C SER A 279 57.58 -70.76 38.85
N GLU A 280 57.55 -69.73 38.01
CA GLU A 280 58.67 -69.42 37.11
C GLU A 280 58.61 -67.95 36.65
N ALA A 281 59.47 -67.12 37.23
CA ALA A 281 60.17 -66.05 36.52
C ALA A 281 61.44 -66.68 35.91
N PRO A 282 62.12 -66.12 34.87
CA PRO A 282 62.26 -64.71 34.46
C PRO A 282 62.02 -64.55 32.92
N ASP A 283 62.18 -63.45 32.20
CA ASP A 283 63.34 -62.56 32.07
C ASP A 283 63.03 -61.39 31.10
N GLN A 284 63.95 -60.42 31.12
CA GLN A 284 64.03 -59.06 30.61
C GLN A 284 63.72 -58.80 29.11
N SER A 285 63.02 -57.67 28.87
CA SER A 285 63.35 -56.49 27.99
C SER A 285 63.90 -56.67 26.56
N PRO A 286 63.98 -55.61 25.70
CA PRO A 286 63.22 -54.35 25.53
C PRO A 286 62.81 -54.14 24.03
N GLN A 287 62.50 -52.88 23.64
CA GLN A 287 62.31 -52.35 22.26
C GLN A 287 60.86 -52.39 21.76
N GLY A 288 60.30 -51.39 21.08
CA GLY A 288 60.72 -50.08 20.60
C GLY A 288 59.40 -49.33 20.29
N GLU A 289 59.35 -48.01 20.47
CA GLU A 289 59.46 -47.07 19.35
C GLU A 289 58.32 -47.25 18.32
N LEU A 290 57.35 -46.33 18.32
CA LEU A 290 57.04 -45.44 17.19
C LEU A 290 55.58 -44.96 17.21
N LEU A 291 55.46 -43.64 17.21
CA LEU A 291 54.44 -42.78 16.58
C LEU A 291 53.00 -42.80 17.13
#